data_AF-A0A7X6MJY6-F1
#
_entry.id   AF-A0A7X6MJY6-F1
#
_cell.length_a   1.000
_cell.length_b   1.000
_cell.length_c   1.000
_cell.angle_alpha   90.00
_cell.angle_beta   90.00
_cell.angle_gamma   90.00
#
_symmetry.space_group_name_H-M   'P 1'
#
loop_
_entity.id
_entity.type
_entity.pdbx_description
1 polymer ?
#
loop_
_entity_poly.entity_id
_entity_poly.type
_entity_poly.pdbx_seq_one_letter_code
_entity_poly.pdbx_strand_id
1 'polypeptide(L)'
;MKLAGLAVIGAAAAIAFAAPAHADPDTDFANELHTFGIYGQRDYNAWIGKIMCKRLHNGVDHNAQDSVGFVKKQLAKDSSDAQSWQFLGTAINYYCPDQRFIYEQAATRP
;
A
#
# COMPACT_ATOMS: atom_id res chain seq x y z
N MET A 1 -27.41 -39.26 34.80
CA MET A 1 -26.43 -38.15 34.73
C MET A 1 -25.70 -38.24 33.38
N LYS A 2 -26.24 -37.61 32.33
CA LYS A 2 -25.88 -37.88 30.93
C LYS A 2 -25.86 -36.58 30.10
N LEU A 3 -25.32 -35.49 30.64
CA LEU A 3 -25.31 -34.18 29.95
C LEU A 3 -24.03 -33.35 30.22
N ALA A 4 -22.92 -33.96 30.65
CA ALA A 4 -21.67 -33.23 30.92
C ALA A 4 -20.62 -33.31 29.79
N GLY A 5 -20.79 -34.21 28.80
CA GLY A 5 -19.77 -34.48 27.78
C GLY A 5 -19.86 -33.65 26.49
N LEU A 6 -20.95 -32.90 26.27
CA LEU A 6 -21.20 -32.22 24.99
C LEU A 6 -20.69 -30.78 24.92
N ALA A 7 -20.31 -30.16 26.05
CA ALA A 7 -19.89 -28.76 26.08
C ALA A 7 -18.42 -28.55 25.64
N VAL A 8 -17.57 -29.58 25.72
CA VAL A 8 -16.13 -29.45 25.45
C VAL A 8 -15.79 -29.57 23.95
N ILE A 9 -16.67 -30.18 23.14
CA ILE A 9 -16.42 -30.39 21.70
C ILE A 9 -16.70 -29.12 20.88
N GLY A 10 -17.59 -28.23 21.33
CA GLY A 10 -17.98 -27.03 20.59
C GLY A 10 -16.92 -25.92 20.54
N ALA A 11 -16.05 -25.81 21.56
CA ALA A 11 -15.07 -24.73 21.65
C ALA A 11 -13.84 -24.93 20.73
N ALA A 12 -13.49 -26.19 20.40
CA ALA A 12 -12.35 -26.49 19.54
C ALA A 12 -12.63 -26.21 18.04
N ALA A 13 -13.90 -26.27 17.61
CA ALA A 13 -14.26 -26.05 16.21
C ALA A 13 -14.26 -24.56 15.80
N ALA A 14 -14.32 -23.62 16.75
CA ALA A 14 -14.37 -22.18 16.45
C ALA A 14 -13.02 -21.61 15.98
N ILE A 15 -11.89 -22.21 16.36
CA ILE A 15 -10.54 -21.76 15.98
C ILE A 15 -10.22 -22.16 14.53
N ALA A 16 -10.85 -23.23 14.02
CA ALA A 16 -10.60 -23.74 12.67
C ALA A 16 -11.20 -22.87 11.54
N PHE A 17 -12.11 -21.95 11.86
CA PHE A 17 -12.78 -21.05 10.90
C PHE A 17 -12.36 -19.59 11.04
N ALA A 18 -11.38 -19.27 11.88
CA ALA A 18 -10.74 -17.97 11.82
C ALA A 18 -9.95 -17.90 10.51
N ALA A 19 -10.57 -17.33 9.46
CA ALA A 19 -9.87 -16.99 8.24
C ALA A 19 -8.63 -16.16 8.61
N PRO A 20 -7.48 -16.38 7.96
CA PRO A 20 -6.30 -15.58 8.25
C PRO A 20 -6.67 -14.11 8.12
N ALA A 21 -6.42 -13.33 9.16
CA ALA A 21 -6.58 -11.89 9.10
C ALA A 21 -5.62 -11.41 8.00
N HIS A 22 -6.17 -11.10 6.83
CA HIS A 22 -5.38 -10.57 5.73
C HIS A 22 -4.83 -9.23 6.23
N ALA A 23 -3.50 -9.11 6.28
CA ALA A 23 -2.86 -7.89 6.72
C ALA A 23 -3.41 -6.72 5.88
N ASP A 24 -3.70 -5.63 6.57
CA ASP A 24 -4.06 -4.37 5.93
C ASP A 24 -2.88 -3.95 5.04
N PRO A 25 -3.05 -3.88 3.70
CA PRO A 25 -1.96 -3.52 2.79
C PRO A 25 -1.35 -2.17 3.14
N ASP A 26 -2.05 -1.29 3.87
CA ASP A 26 -1.52 -0.01 4.34
C ASP A 26 -0.39 -0.19 5.38
N THR A 27 -0.44 -1.27 6.16
CA THR A 27 0.62 -1.61 7.12
C THR A 27 1.88 -2.09 6.41
N ASP A 28 1.72 -3.00 5.44
CA ASP A 28 2.85 -3.51 4.65
C ASP A 28 3.46 -2.42 3.77
N PHE A 29 2.61 -1.58 3.17
CA PHE A 29 3.02 -0.38 2.44
C PHE A 29 3.90 0.54 3.30
N ALA A 30 3.44 0.91 4.50
CA ALA A 30 4.21 1.76 5.40
C ALA A 30 5.52 1.11 5.86
N ASN A 31 5.52 -0.21 6.12
CA ASN A 31 6.73 -0.94 6.48
C ASN A 31 7.76 -0.92 5.35
N GLU A 32 7.32 -1.09 4.10
CA GLU A 32 8.20 -1.00 2.93
C GLU A 32 8.76 0.41 2.76
N LEU A 33 7.93 1.45 2.91
CA LEU A 33 8.38 2.85 2.87
C LEU A 33 9.49 3.14 3.89
N HIS A 34 9.40 2.57 5.10
CA HIS A 34 10.43 2.73 6.12
C HIS A 34 11.80 2.16 5.69
N THR A 35 11.84 1.16 4.81
CA THR A 35 13.11 0.63 4.27
C THR A 35 13.83 1.65 3.37
N PHE A 36 13.10 2.60 2.80
CA PHE A 36 13.61 3.74 2.03
C PHE A 36 13.89 4.98 2.89
N GLY A 37 13.71 4.88 4.20
CA GLY A 37 13.78 6.02 5.12
C GLY A 37 12.64 7.01 4.94
N ILE A 38 11.50 6.59 4.36
CA ILE A 38 10.31 7.42 4.20
C ILE A 38 9.39 7.17 5.38
N TYR A 39 9.40 8.09 6.33
CA TYR A 39 8.60 8.02 7.55
C TYR A 39 7.38 8.93 7.46
N GLY A 40 6.28 8.51 8.08
CA GLY A 40 5.03 9.26 8.12
C GLY A 40 3.94 8.50 8.86
N GLN A 41 2.78 9.13 9.02
CA GLN A 41 1.62 8.43 9.57
C GLN A 41 1.12 7.42 8.52
N ARG A 42 0.92 6.16 8.94
CA ARG A 42 0.57 5.03 8.05
C ARG A 42 -0.59 5.36 7.12
N ASP A 43 -1.71 5.81 7.69
CA ASP A 43 -2.95 6.06 6.94
C ASP A 43 -2.81 7.27 6.00
N TYR A 44 -1.99 8.26 6.37
CA TYR A 44 -1.66 9.41 5.51
C TYR A 44 -0.83 8.98 4.31
N ASN A 45 0.21 8.18 4.52
CA ASN A 45 1.00 7.63 3.42
C ASN A 45 0.13 6.74 2.51
N ALA A 46 -0.68 5.86 3.09
CA ALA A 46 -1.62 5.04 2.33
C ALA A 46 -2.63 5.90 1.53
N TRP A 47 -3.14 6.98 2.12
CA TRP A 47 -4.03 7.93 1.46
C TRP A 47 -3.36 8.62 0.27
N ILE A 48 -2.10 9.06 0.40
CA ILE A 48 -1.33 9.62 -0.73
C ILE A 48 -1.20 8.57 -1.84
N GLY A 49 -0.83 7.33 -1.51
CA GLY A 49 -0.70 6.25 -2.48
C GLY A 49 -2.00 5.98 -3.25
N LYS A 50 -3.12 5.88 -2.53
CA LYS A 50 -4.46 5.66 -3.11
C LYS A 50 -4.92 6.85 -3.97
N ILE A 51 -4.67 8.09 -3.54
CA ILE A 51 -4.99 9.28 -4.35
C ILE A 51 -4.12 9.36 -5.60
N MET A 52 -2.82 9.10 -5.50
CA MET A 52 -1.92 9.06 -6.65
C MET A 52 -2.45 8.06 -7.70
N CYS A 53 -2.79 6.84 -7.28
CA CYS A 53 -3.41 5.86 -8.19
C CYS A 53 -4.72 6.35 -8.80
N LYS A 54 -5.61 6.96 -8.00
CA LYS A 54 -6.86 7.54 -8.50
C LYS A 54 -6.62 8.65 -9.52
N ARG A 55 -5.57 9.46 -9.35
CA ARG A 55 -5.18 10.50 -10.32
C ARG A 55 -4.76 9.90 -11.65
N LEU A 56 -3.98 8.81 -11.63
CA LEU A 56 -3.61 8.06 -12.84
C LEU A 56 -4.84 7.50 -13.56
N HIS A 57 -5.71 6.76 -12.86
CA HIS A 57 -6.92 6.18 -13.48
C HIS A 57 -7.85 7.23 -14.08
N ASN A 58 -7.91 8.41 -13.47
CA ASN A 58 -8.76 9.50 -13.94
C ASN A 58 -8.07 10.38 -15.01
N GLY A 59 -6.85 10.05 -15.43
CA GLY A 59 -6.08 10.84 -16.39
C GLY A 59 -5.69 12.24 -15.90
N VAL A 60 -5.65 12.46 -14.58
CA VAL A 60 -5.15 13.71 -13.98
C VAL A 60 -3.63 13.74 -14.03
N ASP A 61 -3.00 12.60 -13.73
CA ASP A 61 -1.58 12.38 -13.98
C ASP A 61 -1.46 11.61 -15.30
N HIS A 62 -0.70 12.14 -16.27
CA HIS A 62 -0.58 11.54 -17.60
C HIS A 62 0.62 10.59 -17.71
N ASN A 63 1.54 10.67 -16.76
CA ASN A 63 2.79 9.92 -16.73
C ASN A 63 3.32 9.85 -15.28
N ALA A 64 4.42 9.10 -15.10
CA ALA A 64 5.01 8.91 -13.79
C ALA A 64 5.58 10.22 -13.18
N GLN A 65 5.93 11.20 -14.01
CA GLN A 65 6.54 12.46 -13.60
C GLN A 65 5.49 13.38 -12.99
N ASP A 66 4.26 13.36 -13.51
CA ASP A 66 3.11 14.02 -12.90
C ASP A 66 2.83 13.41 -11.51
N SER A 67 2.78 12.08 -11.42
CA SER A 67 2.52 11.36 -10.17
C SER A 67 3.62 11.50 -9.14
N VAL A 68 4.91 11.41 -9.52
CA VAL A 68 6.02 11.63 -8.59
C VAL A 68 6.06 13.09 -8.13
N GLY A 69 5.70 14.03 -9.01
CA GLY A 69 5.57 15.44 -8.67
C GLY A 69 4.46 15.72 -7.66
N PHE A 70 3.35 14.96 -7.72
CA PHE A 70 2.32 14.97 -6.70
C PHE A 70 2.85 14.40 -5.38
N VAL A 71 3.45 13.20 -5.40
CA VAL A 71 4.00 12.51 -4.21
C VAL A 71 5.04 13.38 -3.50
N LYS A 72 6.00 13.94 -4.24
CA LYS A 72 7.06 14.80 -3.70
C LYS A 72 6.51 15.99 -2.90
N LYS A 73 5.37 16.55 -3.31
CA LYS A 73 4.71 17.67 -2.60
C LYS A 73 4.04 17.24 -1.29
N GLN A 74 3.78 15.95 -1.11
CA GLN A 74 3.16 15.40 0.10
C GLN A 74 4.19 14.88 1.12
N LEU A 75 5.38 14.51 0.66
CA LEU A 75 6.44 14.02 1.54
C LEU A 75 7.08 15.14 2.38
N ALA A 76 7.88 14.75 3.38
CA ALA A 76 8.66 15.69 4.18
C ALA A 76 9.58 16.53 3.30
N LYS A 77 9.80 17.81 3.66
CA LYS A 77 10.49 18.80 2.81
C LYS A 77 11.93 18.41 2.44
N ASP A 78 12.57 17.59 3.26
CA ASP A 78 13.92 17.06 3.11
C ASP A 78 13.97 15.69 2.42
N SER A 79 12.82 15.14 2.03
CA SER A 79 12.76 13.90 1.26
C SER A 79 13.46 14.07 -0.10
N SER A 80 14.27 13.09 -0.44
CA SER A 80 14.98 13.08 -1.72
C SER A 80 14.06 12.78 -2.90
N ASP A 81 14.54 13.11 -4.10
CA ASP A 81 13.86 12.70 -5.34
C ASP A 81 13.78 11.18 -5.45
N ALA A 82 14.86 10.47 -5.06
CA ALA A 82 14.87 9.01 -5.04
C ALA A 82 13.76 8.43 -4.15
N GLN A 83 13.55 9.01 -2.97
CA GLN A 83 12.46 8.61 -2.07
C GLN A 83 11.08 8.84 -2.67
N SER A 84 10.88 9.94 -3.41
CA SER A 84 9.61 10.19 -4.08
C SER A 84 9.32 9.13 -5.16
N TRP A 85 10.35 8.72 -5.90
CA TRP A 85 10.25 7.64 -6.90
C TRP A 85 10.04 6.26 -6.28
N GLN A 86 10.70 5.97 -5.15
CA GLN A 86 10.50 4.75 -4.38
C GLN A 86 9.06 4.67 -3.86
N PHE A 87 8.55 5.75 -3.27
CA PHE A 87 7.15 5.84 -2.86
C PHE A 87 6.20 5.58 -4.02
N LEU A 88 6.43 6.22 -5.18
CA LEU A 88 5.60 6.02 -6.38
C LEU A 88 5.56 4.55 -6.79
N GLY A 89 6.73 3.91 -6.94
CA GLY A 89 6.83 2.51 -7.35
C GLY A 89 6.15 1.56 -6.37
N THR A 90 6.37 1.76 -5.06
CA THR A 90 5.70 0.98 -4.02
C THR A 90 4.19 1.21 -4.04
N ALA A 91 3.71 2.44 -4.17
CA ALA A 91 2.26 2.71 -4.20
C ALA A 91 1.57 2.09 -5.43
N ILE A 92 2.22 2.11 -6.60
CA ILE A 92 1.73 1.41 -7.80
C ILE A 92 1.62 -0.10 -7.53
N ASN A 93 2.63 -0.71 -6.88
CA ASN A 93 2.61 -2.13 -6.59
C ASN A 93 1.49 -2.55 -5.63
N TYR A 94 1.17 -1.73 -4.63
CA TYR A 94 0.15 -2.06 -3.61
C TYR A 94 -1.27 -1.66 -4.03
N TYR A 95 -1.45 -0.53 -4.74
CA TYR A 95 -2.77 0.08 -4.90
C TYR A 95 -3.27 0.17 -6.34
N CYS A 96 -2.40 0.18 -7.35
CA CYS A 96 -2.80 0.21 -8.77
C CYS A 96 -1.83 -0.58 -9.66
N PRO A 97 -1.71 -1.90 -9.47
CA PRO A 97 -0.75 -2.72 -10.21
C PRO A 97 -1.03 -2.78 -11.72
N ASP A 98 -2.24 -2.42 -12.15
CA ASP A 98 -2.62 -2.25 -13.55
C ASP A 98 -1.99 -1.00 -14.19
N GLN A 99 -1.51 -0.04 -13.38
CA GLN A 99 -0.81 1.17 -13.83
C GLN A 99 0.72 1.01 -13.87
N ARG A 100 1.27 -0.19 -13.65
CA ARG A 100 2.74 -0.43 -13.66
C ARG A 100 3.44 0.05 -14.93
N PHE A 101 2.76 -0.04 -16.07
CA PHE A 101 3.30 0.42 -17.35
C PHE A 101 3.72 1.90 -17.33
N ILE A 102 3.07 2.75 -16.52
CA ILE A 102 3.44 4.17 -16.38
C ILE A 102 4.82 4.31 -15.76
N TYR A 103 5.13 3.50 -14.75
CA TYR A 103 6.44 3.46 -14.11
C TYR A 103 7.52 2.91 -15.04
N GLU A 104 7.22 1.83 -15.76
CA GLU A 104 8.13 1.22 -16.73
C GLU A 104 8.47 2.16 -17.90
N GLN A 105 7.48 2.91 -18.40
CA GLN A 105 7.71 3.93 -19.43
C GLN A 105 8.71 5.00 -18.98
N ALA A 106 8.74 5.36 -17.70
CA ALA A 106 9.69 6.34 -17.18
C ALA A 106 11.14 5.84 -17.26
N ALA A 107 11.38 4.53 -17.12
CA ALA A 107 12.71 3.94 -17.25
C ALA A 107 13.21 3.90 -18.70
N THR A 108 12.31 3.96 -19.68
CA THR A 108 12.65 3.92 -21.12
C THR A 108 12.80 5.29 -21.77
N ARG A 109 12.52 6.38 -21.05
CA ARG A 109 12.68 7.74 -21.57
C ARG A 109 14.14 8.17 -21.41
N PRO A 110 14.82 8.61 -22.49
CA PRO A 110 16.22 9.04 -22.45
C PRO A 110 16.40 10.38 -21.71
#